data_AF-A0A8B9Q1B9-F1
#
_entry.id   AF-A0A8B9Q1B9-F1
#
_cell.length_a   1.000
_cell.length_b   1.000
_cell.length_c   1.000
_cell.angle_alpha   90.00
_cell.angle_beta   90.00
_cell.angle_gamma   90.00
#
_symmetry.space_group_name_H-M   'P 1'
#
loop_
_entity.id
_entity.type
_entity.pdbx_description
1 polymer ?
#
loop_
_entity_poly.entity_id
_entity_poly.type
_entity_poly.pdbx_seq_one_letter_code
_entity_poly.pdbx_strand_id
1 'polypeptide(L)'
;MSDWVSYYRSEGAEEEDDEQEEGAEAVVEHKFAGRDSLIFLVDASKAMFESYENEEVFTPFDMTMQCIRNVYTSKIISSDRDLLSVVFYGTEKNKNSADFKRVYVLQELDNPGAKRVLELDKYRGDQGQILFRDTFGHSADYSLGEALWACSNLFSDVRVRMSHKRIMLFTNEDNPHANDSAKAKLARTRAGDLRDTGIILDLMHLKKPGGFDISLFYRDIINIAEDEDLGIQPHESGKLEHLMKKVRAKETKKRALVRLNLYLSKDLSLTVGVYSLLQKAYKPYPVKLYRETNEPIKTKTRMFNGKTGSLLLPSDTKRAQMYGNRQIVLEKEETEELKRFDLPGLVLIGFKPLSVLKQHHYIRPSQFVYPEEALVKGSTTLFNALLMKCLEREVLALCRYTPRRNTPPRFVALVPQEEELDEQKVQIAPPGFHLIFLPYADDKRKVDFTEKVPANREQVDKMKEIIQKLRFKYRTDSFENPVLQQHFRNLEALALDMMEPEQAEDLTMPKAEEMSRRLGNLVEEFKQLVYPPDYDPDRRAVKRKQGDGDGQTEKKPKTEISRDELRSHVQKGTLDSKTHFNMSKKTE
;
A
#
# COMPACT_ATOMS: atom_id res chain seq x y z
N MET A 1 27.90 7.99 41.55
CA MET A 1 26.83 7.12 41.00
C MET A 1 25.99 7.90 39.98
N SER A 2 26.63 8.69 39.11
CA SER A 2 25.92 9.74 38.34
C SER A 2 26.18 9.70 36.83
N ASP A 3 27.01 8.78 36.33
CA ASP A 3 27.35 8.66 34.90
C ASP A 3 26.68 7.47 34.19
N TRP A 4 25.72 6.79 34.83
CA TRP A 4 25.08 5.59 34.28
C TRP A 4 23.83 5.89 33.42
N VAL A 5 23.38 7.14 33.38
CA VAL A 5 22.14 7.54 32.68
C VAL A 5 22.39 8.01 31.23
N SER A 6 23.64 8.34 30.87
CA SER A 6 23.97 8.88 29.55
C SER A 6 24.06 7.84 28.44
N TYR A 7 24.37 6.57 28.74
CA TYR A 7 24.53 5.51 27.74
C TYR A 7 23.26 4.75 27.38
N TYR A 8 22.20 4.87 28.19
CA TYR A 8 20.92 4.23 27.92
C TYR A 8 19.79 5.22 28.23
N ARG A 9 19.56 6.13 27.27
CA ARG A 9 18.37 6.99 27.26
C ARG A 9 17.13 6.11 27.34
N SER A 10 16.16 6.53 28.16
CA SER A 10 14.86 5.89 28.23
C SER A 10 14.11 6.12 26.92
N GLU A 11 14.31 5.25 25.94
CA GLU A 11 13.51 5.28 24.71
C GLU A 11 12.09 4.82 25.05
N GLY A 12 11.17 5.78 25.01
CA GLY A 12 9.74 5.51 24.90
C GLY A 12 9.48 4.72 23.62
N ALA A 13 8.49 3.84 23.69
CA ALA A 13 8.06 2.89 22.67
C ALA A 13 8.27 3.37 21.22
N GLU A 14 9.15 2.67 20.48
CA GLU A 14 9.09 2.49 19.02
C GLU A 14 10.25 1.58 18.56
N GLU A 15 9.99 0.27 18.54
CA GLU A 15 10.77 -0.69 17.75
C GLU A 15 9.78 -1.47 16.88
N GLU A 16 9.48 -0.92 15.69
CA GLU A 16 9.46 -1.76 14.50
C GLU A 16 10.93 -2.00 14.14
N ASP A 17 11.31 -3.25 13.83
CA ASP A 17 12.67 -3.63 13.44
C ASP A 17 13.13 -2.79 12.22
N ASP A 18 13.81 -1.69 12.52
CA ASP A 18 14.79 -1.04 11.67
C ASP A 18 16.00 -0.78 12.58
N GLU A 19 17.15 -1.36 12.23
CA GLU A 19 18.44 -1.16 12.89
C GLU A 19 18.69 0.35 13.08
N GLN A 20 18.47 0.86 14.30
CA GLN A 20 18.84 2.21 14.69
C GLN A 20 20.35 2.26 14.99
N GLU A 21 21.06 3.07 14.20
CA GLU A 21 22.39 3.59 14.53
C GLU A 21 22.25 5.07 14.88
N GLU A 22 22.38 5.37 16.17
CA GLU A 22 22.56 6.73 16.67
C GLU A 22 23.88 7.31 16.14
N GLY A 23 23.80 8.35 15.32
CA GLY A 23 24.97 9.14 14.92
C GLY A 23 24.92 9.69 13.49
N ALA A 24 23.90 10.47 13.13
CA ALA A 24 23.93 11.21 11.87
C ALA A 24 23.31 12.60 12.01
N GLU A 25 24.16 13.61 12.17
CA GLU A 25 23.79 14.98 11.82
C GLU A 25 23.51 15.09 10.31
N ALA A 26 22.43 15.81 10.00
CA ALA A 26 22.00 16.30 8.69
C ALA A 26 21.59 15.26 7.62
N VAL A 27 20.56 14.47 7.92
CA VAL A 27 19.40 14.28 7.03
C VAL A 27 18.19 14.46 7.94
N VAL A 28 17.27 15.37 7.62
CA VAL A 28 16.09 15.60 8.46
C VAL A 28 15.22 14.33 8.40
N GLU A 29 15.44 13.40 9.32
CA GLU A 29 14.48 12.35 9.64
C GLU A 29 13.24 13.05 10.20
N HIS A 30 12.29 13.36 9.33
CA HIS A 30 10.93 13.65 9.76
C HIS A 30 10.32 12.35 10.28
N LYS A 31 10.62 11.98 11.53
CA LYS A 31 9.78 11.05 12.28
C LYS A 31 8.37 11.66 12.30
N PHE A 32 7.43 11.06 11.57
CA PHE A 32 6.01 11.40 11.62
C PHE A 32 5.46 10.96 12.98
N ALA A 33 5.81 11.69 14.03
CA ALA A 33 5.51 11.34 15.43
C ALA A 33 4.14 11.88 15.89
N GLY A 34 3.13 11.87 15.01
CA GLY A 34 1.79 12.38 15.30
C GLY A 34 0.71 11.40 14.89
N ARG A 35 -0.44 11.46 15.58
CA ARG A 35 -1.64 10.68 15.23
C ARG A 35 -2.47 11.46 14.22
N ASP A 36 -2.90 10.82 13.15
CA ASP A 36 -3.84 11.45 12.22
C ASP A 36 -5.22 11.48 12.87
N SER A 37 -5.91 12.62 12.77
CA SER A 37 -7.22 12.84 13.38
C SER A 37 -8.24 13.16 12.31
N LEU A 38 -9.29 12.34 12.25
CA LEU A 38 -10.33 12.39 11.24
C LEU A 38 -11.71 12.45 11.89
N ILE A 39 -12.47 13.50 11.55
CA ILE A 39 -13.85 13.67 11.96
C ILE A 39 -14.76 13.40 10.76
N PHE A 40 -15.69 12.45 10.91
CA PHE A 40 -16.79 12.24 9.98
C PHE A 40 -17.95 13.15 10.40
N LEU A 41 -18.21 14.20 9.62
CA LEU A 41 -19.32 15.12 9.81
C LEU A 41 -20.46 14.73 8.86
N VAL A 42 -21.56 14.22 9.40
CA VAL A 42 -22.64 13.61 8.63
C VAL A 42 -23.91 14.44 8.74
N ASP A 43 -24.50 14.73 7.57
CA ASP A 43 -25.78 15.39 7.46
C ASP A 43 -26.93 14.46 7.89
N ALA A 44 -27.75 14.93 8.82
CA ALA A 44 -28.96 14.25 9.29
C ALA A 44 -30.25 14.94 8.78
N SER A 45 -30.16 15.75 7.73
CA SER A 45 -31.31 16.35 7.05
C SER A 45 -32.22 15.28 6.44
N LYS A 46 -33.52 15.59 6.31
CA LYS A 46 -34.52 14.66 5.78
C LYS A 46 -34.14 14.05 4.43
N ALA A 47 -33.56 14.85 3.54
CA ALA A 47 -33.14 14.44 2.20
C ALA A 47 -32.09 13.31 2.20
N MET A 48 -31.33 13.12 3.28
CA MET A 48 -30.32 12.06 3.40
C MET A 48 -30.93 10.67 3.61
N PHE A 49 -32.19 10.60 4.05
CA PHE A 49 -32.93 9.37 4.32
C PHE A 49 -33.91 9.01 3.18
N GLU A 50 -33.94 9.82 2.12
CA GLU A 50 -34.78 9.56 0.95
C GLU A 50 -33.96 8.80 -0.10
N SER A 51 -34.53 7.70 -0.63
CA SER A 51 -33.94 6.96 -1.74
C SER A 51 -34.41 7.54 -3.08
N TYR A 52 -33.48 7.63 -4.04
CA TYR A 52 -33.75 8.20 -5.36
C TYR A 52 -33.62 7.11 -6.45
N GLU A 53 -34.77 6.64 -6.96
CA GLU A 53 -34.98 5.71 -8.09
C GLU A 53 -34.61 4.20 -7.92
N ASN A 54 -35.33 3.37 -8.67
CA ASN A 54 -35.50 1.90 -8.60
C ASN A 54 -34.26 1.01 -8.87
N GLU A 55 -33.04 1.48 -8.63
CA GLU A 55 -31.83 0.69 -8.88
C GLU A 55 -30.87 0.53 -7.68
N GLU A 56 -31.10 1.22 -6.54
CA GLU A 56 -30.27 1.05 -5.34
C GLU A 56 -31.06 0.87 -4.04
N VAL A 57 -30.61 -0.07 -3.22
CA VAL A 57 -31.23 -0.51 -1.95
C VAL A 57 -30.92 0.47 -0.80
N PHE A 58 -29.96 1.38 -0.95
CA PHE A 58 -29.42 2.18 0.16
C PHE A 58 -29.71 3.68 0.02
N THR A 59 -30.06 4.32 1.14
CA THR A 59 -30.20 5.78 1.23
C THR A 59 -28.82 6.45 1.30
N PRO A 60 -28.69 7.75 0.97
CA PRO A 60 -27.45 8.51 1.15
C PRO A 60 -26.85 8.39 2.57
N PHE A 61 -27.72 8.39 3.59
CA PHE A 61 -27.33 8.17 4.97
C PHE A 61 -26.76 6.77 5.21
N ASP A 62 -27.44 5.72 4.72
CA ASP A 62 -26.96 4.35 4.91
C ASP A 62 -25.64 4.09 4.17
N MET A 63 -25.48 4.62 2.96
CA MET A 63 -24.20 4.58 2.25
C MET A 63 -23.07 5.22 3.06
N THR A 64 -23.36 6.36 3.71
CA THR A 64 -22.41 7.08 4.56
C THR A 64 -22.02 6.24 5.77
N MET A 65 -23.00 5.67 6.49
CA MET A 65 -22.74 4.84 7.68
C MET A 65 -21.91 3.59 7.33
N GLN A 66 -22.24 2.90 6.22
CA GLN A 66 -21.45 1.76 5.74
C GLN A 66 -20.02 2.18 5.36
N CYS A 67 -19.85 3.35 4.74
CA CYS A 67 -18.54 3.87 4.39
C CYS A 67 -17.70 4.19 5.63
N ILE A 68 -18.27 4.87 6.64
CA ILE A 68 -17.59 5.20 7.90
C ILE A 68 -17.16 3.91 8.62
N ARG A 69 -18.06 2.93 8.73
CA ARG A 69 -17.74 1.61 9.31
C ARG A 69 -16.55 0.96 8.61
N ASN A 70 -16.53 0.98 7.28
CA ASN A 70 -15.43 0.41 6.49
C ASN A 70 -14.11 1.14 6.72
N VAL A 71 -14.12 2.46 6.96
CA VAL A 71 -12.93 3.19 7.36
C VAL A 71 -12.48 2.79 8.76
N TYR A 72 -13.39 2.68 9.73
CA TYR A 72 -13.05 2.22 11.08
C TYR A 72 -12.37 0.85 11.06
N THR A 73 -12.94 -0.12 10.36
CA THR A 73 -12.35 -1.47 10.25
C THR A 73 -11.02 -1.44 9.50
N SER A 74 -10.89 -0.65 8.44
CA SER A 74 -9.63 -0.48 7.70
C SER A 74 -8.53 0.15 8.58
N LYS A 75 -8.88 1.13 9.42
CA LYS A 75 -7.96 1.75 10.39
C LYS A 75 -7.52 0.79 11.48
N ILE A 76 -8.41 -0.07 11.99
CA ILE A 76 -8.02 -1.14 12.94
C ILE A 76 -6.97 -2.07 12.31
N ILE A 77 -7.07 -2.34 11.00
CA ILE A 77 -6.13 -3.21 10.28
C ILE A 77 -4.79 -2.51 9.98
N SER A 78 -4.83 -1.24 9.59
CA SER A 78 -3.70 -0.55 8.96
C SER A 78 -3.05 0.56 9.79
N SER A 79 -3.76 1.18 10.73
CA SER A 79 -3.31 2.35 11.49
C SER A 79 -4.19 2.55 12.74
N ASP A 80 -4.02 1.69 13.75
CA ASP A 80 -4.81 1.68 14.99
C ASP A 80 -4.59 2.93 15.87
N ARG A 81 -3.47 3.63 15.66
CA ARG A 81 -3.11 4.85 16.40
C ARG A 81 -3.89 6.10 15.97
N ASP A 82 -4.54 6.10 14.80
CA ASP A 82 -5.30 7.25 14.31
C ASP A 82 -6.55 7.50 15.19
N LEU A 83 -6.96 8.77 15.27
CA LEU A 83 -8.10 9.20 16.07
C LEU A 83 -9.30 9.45 15.15
N LEU A 84 -10.42 8.78 15.43
CA LEU A 84 -11.65 8.89 14.65
C LEU A 84 -12.78 9.46 15.52
N SER A 85 -13.66 10.25 14.91
CA SER A 85 -14.85 10.82 15.53
C SER A 85 -16.01 10.85 14.56
N VAL A 86 -17.23 10.70 15.07
CA VAL A 86 -18.47 10.78 14.29
C VAL A 86 -19.36 11.86 14.89
N VAL A 87 -19.73 12.83 14.06
CA VAL A 87 -20.55 13.99 14.41
C VAL A 87 -21.71 14.08 13.43
N PHE A 88 -22.93 14.18 13.95
CA PHE A 88 -24.13 14.46 13.17
C PHE A 88 -24.53 15.93 13.32
N TYR A 89 -25.01 16.53 12.23
CA TYR A 89 -25.64 17.85 12.28
C TYR A 89 -27.01 17.81 11.61
N GLY A 90 -27.92 18.71 12.02
CA GLY A 90 -29.32 18.64 11.59
C GLY A 90 -30.14 17.63 12.38
N THR A 91 -29.67 17.21 13.57
CA THR A 91 -30.42 16.34 14.49
C THR A 91 -31.37 17.16 15.35
N GLU A 92 -32.46 16.57 15.86
CA GLU A 92 -33.33 17.28 16.81
C GLU A 92 -32.64 17.45 18.16
N LYS A 93 -31.97 16.41 18.65
CA LYS A 93 -31.16 16.46 19.88
C LYS A 93 -29.79 17.07 19.62
N ASN A 94 -29.19 17.63 20.66
CA ASN A 94 -27.82 18.13 20.65
C ASN A 94 -26.99 17.50 21.76
N LYS A 95 -25.70 17.27 21.47
CA LYS A 95 -24.70 16.79 22.43
C LYS A 95 -23.33 17.25 21.95
N ASN A 96 -22.81 18.34 22.49
CA ASN A 96 -21.48 18.86 22.19
C ASN A 96 -20.99 19.76 23.34
N SER A 97 -19.69 20.04 23.41
CA SER A 97 -19.07 20.77 24.52
C SER A 97 -19.49 22.24 24.63
N ALA A 98 -19.99 22.84 23.55
CA ALA A 98 -20.39 24.24 23.46
C ALA A 98 -21.93 24.44 23.46
N ASP A 99 -22.70 23.38 23.69
CA ASP A 99 -24.16 23.35 23.68
C ASP A 99 -24.81 23.95 22.42
N PHE A 100 -24.15 23.83 21.26
CA PHE A 100 -24.72 24.24 19.98
C PHE A 100 -25.96 23.41 19.65
N LYS A 101 -26.99 24.06 19.09
CA LYS A 101 -28.25 23.38 18.78
C LYS A 101 -28.09 22.52 17.54
N ARG A 102 -28.79 21.39 17.51
CA ARG A 102 -28.86 20.48 16.35
C ARG A 102 -27.52 19.88 15.89
N VAL A 103 -26.53 19.83 16.78
CA VAL A 103 -25.24 19.17 16.57
C VAL A 103 -25.04 18.10 17.63
N TYR A 104 -24.82 16.86 17.20
CA TYR A 104 -24.69 15.70 18.07
C TYR A 104 -23.37 14.97 17.81
N VAL A 105 -22.48 14.98 18.80
CA VAL A 105 -21.24 14.19 18.82
C VAL A 105 -21.58 12.78 19.30
N LEU A 106 -21.63 11.83 18.38
CA LEU A 106 -21.83 10.42 18.72
C LEU A 106 -20.59 9.87 19.40
N GLN A 107 -19.44 10.01 18.74
CA GLN A 107 -18.14 9.52 19.20
C GLN A 107 -17.14 10.67 19.20
N GLU A 108 -16.52 10.93 20.36
CA GLU A 108 -15.38 11.85 20.48
C GLU A 108 -14.14 11.29 19.79
N LEU A 109 -13.14 12.15 19.51
CA LEU A 109 -11.88 11.75 18.90
C LEU A 109 -11.12 10.76 19.81
N ASP A 110 -11.06 9.51 19.38
CA ASP A 110 -10.33 8.44 20.07
C ASP A 110 -9.96 7.35 19.06
N ASN A 111 -9.14 6.39 19.51
CA ASN A 111 -8.75 5.24 18.71
C ASN A 111 -9.97 4.40 18.28
N PRO A 112 -9.98 3.83 17.06
CA PRO A 112 -11.05 2.94 16.63
C PRO A 112 -11.04 1.66 17.49
N GLY A 113 -12.22 1.10 17.74
CA GLY A 113 -12.36 -0.11 18.54
C GLY A 113 -13.67 -0.85 18.28
N ALA A 114 -13.73 -2.12 18.68
CA ALA A 114 -14.85 -3.00 18.36
C ALA A 114 -16.20 -2.47 18.84
N LYS A 115 -16.26 -1.89 20.05
CA LYS A 115 -17.49 -1.27 20.59
C LYS A 115 -17.98 -0.08 19.76
N ARG A 116 -17.03 0.72 19.22
CA ARG A 116 -17.35 1.87 18.36
C ARG A 116 -17.86 1.42 16.99
N VAL A 117 -17.29 0.36 16.43
CA VAL A 117 -17.77 -0.27 15.18
C VAL A 117 -19.19 -0.81 15.40
N LEU A 118 -19.41 -1.54 16.49
CA LEU A 118 -20.73 -2.08 16.84
C LEU A 118 -21.78 -0.98 17.06
N GLU A 119 -21.41 0.17 17.63
CA GLU A 119 -22.31 1.31 17.76
C GLU A 119 -22.74 1.87 16.41
N LEU A 120 -21.81 1.96 15.44
CA LEU A 120 -22.13 2.39 14.07
C LEU A 120 -23.04 1.39 13.35
N ASP A 121 -22.83 0.09 13.58
CA ASP A 121 -23.65 -0.98 12.99
C ASP A 121 -25.14 -0.91 13.40
N LYS A 122 -25.46 -0.30 14.55
CA LYS A 122 -26.86 -0.11 15.00
C LYS A 122 -27.68 0.79 14.08
N TYR A 123 -27.03 1.68 13.33
CA TYR A 123 -27.69 2.67 12.48
C TYR A 123 -27.70 2.28 11.00
N ARG A 124 -27.35 1.03 10.69
CA ARG A 124 -27.33 0.48 9.32
C ARG A 124 -28.71 -0.02 8.88
N GLY A 125 -29.01 0.17 7.59
CA GLY A 125 -30.21 -0.31 6.93
C GLY A 125 -31.49 0.35 7.45
N ASP A 126 -32.64 -0.16 7.01
CA ASP A 126 -33.94 0.45 7.31
C ASP A 126 -34.27 0.48 8.80
N GLN A 127 -33.93 -0.59 9.53
CA GLN A 127 -34.12 -0.66 10.99
C GLN A 127 -33.24 0.36 11.71
N GLY A 128 -32.00 0.54 11.25
CA GLY A 128 -31.07 1.52 11.80
C GLY A 128 -31.49 2.96 11.54
N GLN A 129 -32.12 3.25 10.38
CA GLN A 129 -32.67 4.57 10.09
C GLN A 129 -33.84 4.93 11.01
N ILE A 130 -34.73 3.96 11.30
CA ILE A 130 -35.82 4.16 12.27
C ILE A 130 -35.23 4.44 13.65
N LEU A 131 -34.26 3.64 14.09
CA LEU A 131 -33.58 3.84 15.38
C LEU A 131 -32.91 5.22 15.44
N PHE A 132 -32.25 5.64 14.37
CA PHE A 132 -31.61 6.96 14.28
C PHE A 132 -32.65 8.08 14.44
N ARG A 133 -33.78 7.98 13.71
CA ARG A 133 -34.86 8.96 13.78
C ARG A 133 -35.46 9.05 15.19
N ASP A 134 -35.68 7.92 15.84
CA ASP A 134 -36.26 7.89 17.18
C ASP A 134 -35.26 8.36 18.25
N THR A 135 -33.97 8.09 18.03
CA THR A 135 -32.90 8.44 18.98
C THR A 135 -32.51 9.91 18.89
N PHE A 136 -32.35 10.45 17.68
CA PHE A 136 -31.77 11.79 17.46
C PHE A 136 -32.74 12.79 16.82
N GLY A 137 -33.74 12.33 16.06
CA GLY A 137 -34.62 13.18 15.25
C GLY A 137 -33.90 13.85 14.08
N HIS A 138 -34.67 14.54 13.24
CA HIS A 138 -34.16 15.34 12.12
C HIS A 138 -34.71 16.77 12.19
N SER A 139 -33.90 17.75 11.79
CA SER A 139 -34.26 19.16 11.78
C SER A 139 -33.68 19.87 10.56
N ALA A 140 -34.52 20.65 9.89
CA ALA A 140 -34.09 21.51 8.78
C ALA A 140 -33.44 22.82 9.25
N ASP A 141 -33.58 23.17 10.54
CA ASP A 141 -33.05 24.41 11.10
C ASP A 141 -31.72 24.15 11.83
N TYR A 142 -30.63 24.06 11.09
CA TYR A 142 -29.27 23.93 11.61
C TYR A 142 -28.37 25.09 11.18
N SER A 143 -27.17 25.17 11.76
CA SER A 143 -26.11 26.11 11.37
C SER A 143 -24.83 25.34 11.08
N LEU A 144 -24.39 25.33 9.81
CA LEU A 144 -23.16 24.62 9.44
C LEU A 144 -21.94 25.25 10.12
N GLY A 145 -21.94 26.57 10.33
CA GLY A 145 -20.86 27.25 11.06
C GLY A 145 -20.73 26.75 12.51
N GLU A 146 -21.84 26.46 13.19
CA GLU A 146 -21.82 25.88 14.54
C GLU A 146 -21.34 24.43 14.53
N ALA A 147 -21.74 23.63 13.53
CA ALA A 147 -21.26 22.26 13.35
C ALA A 147 -19.73 22.22 13.12
N LEU A 148 -19.21 23.09 12.24
CA LEU A 148 -17.77 23.23 12.00
C LEU A 148 -17.02 23.67 13.25
N TRP A 149 -17.62 24.56 14.05
CA TRP A 149 -17.02 25.00 15.30
C TRP A 149 -16.99 23.87 16.35
N ALA A 150 -18.06 23.09 16.48
CA ALA A 150 -18.07 21.87 17.30
C ALA A 150 -16.94 20.90 16.88
N CYS A 151 -16.73 20.68 15.58
CA CYS A 151 -15.61 19.86 15.10
C CYS A 151 -14.25 20.46 15.46
N SER A 152 -14.08 21.78 15.39
CA SER A 152 -12.84 22.46 15.81
C SER A 152 -12.55 22.26 17.30
N ASN A 153 -13.57 22.28 18.15
CA ASN A 153 -13.43 22.05 19.58
C ASN A 153 -12.97 20.62 19.87
N LEU A 154 -13.49 19.63 19.14
CA LEU A 154 -13.05 18.23 19.29
C LEU A 154 -11.54 18.07 19.05
N PHE A 155 -10.97 18.75 18.05
CA PHE A 155 -9.51 18.73 17.87
C PHE A 155 -8.75 19.41 19.02
N SER A 156 -9.35 20.40 19.67
CA SER A 156 -8.70 21.13 20.76
C SER A 156 -8.69 20.33 22.07
N ASP A 157 -9.66 19.43 22.25
CA ASP A 157 -9.79 18.58 23.44
C ASP A 157 -8.80 17.40 23.45
N VAL A 158 -8.18 17.09 22.31
CA VAL A 158 -7.20 16.00 22.17
C VAL A 158 -5.89 16.35 22.88
N ARG A 159 -5.51 15.53 23.86
CA ARG A 159 -4.27 15.69 24.65
C ARG A 159 -3.02 15.13 23.97
N VAL A 160 -3.19 14.39 22.88
CA VAL A 160 -2.09 13.74 22.14
C VAL A 160 -1.66 14.61 20.97
N ARG A 161 -0.36 14.57 20.61
CA ARG A 161 0.15 15.29 19.45
C ARG A 161 -0.49 14.75 18.16
N MET A 162 -1.22 15.61 17.46
CA MET A 162 -1.81 15.30 16.16
C MET A 162 -0.87 15.71 15.04
N SER A 163 -0.71 14.86 14.03
CA SER A 163 0.01 15.17 12.78
C SER A 163 -0.88 15.93 11.82
N HIS A 164 -2.10 15.43 11.62
CA HIS A 164 -3.04 15.96 10.64
C HIS A 164 -4.44 16.03 11.23
N LYS A 165 -5.17 17.11 10.90
CA LYS A 165 -6.55 17.33 11.31
C LYS A 165 -7.41 17.41 10.06
N ARG A 166 -8.39 16.52 9.92
CA ARG A 166 -9.28 16.46 8.76
C ARG A 166 -10.74 16.29 9.17
N ILE A 167 -11.62 17.00 8.49
CA ILE A 167 -13.07 16.84 8.57
C ILE A 167 -13.56 16.37 7.21
N MET A 168 -14.24 15.23 7.16
CA MET A 168 -14.96 14.76 5.98
C MET A 168 -16.45 15.03 6.15
N LEU A 169 -17.00 15.90 5.32
CA LEU A 169 -18.40 16.30 5.33
C LEU A 169 -19.20 15.46 4.34
N PHE A 170 -20.19 14.71 4.82
CA PHE A 170 -21.10 13.89 4.00
C PHE A 170 -22.48 14.53 3.95
N THR A 171 -22.91 14.94 2.75
CA THR A 171 -24.20 15.62 2.55
C THR A 171 -24.67 15.46 1.11
N ASN A 172 -25.98 15.49 0.90
CA ASN A 172 -26.61 15.64 -0.41
C ASN A 172 -27.27 17.01 -0.61
N GLU A 173 -27.03 17.98 0.28
CA GLU A 173 -27.52 19.34 0.16
C GLU A 173 -26.40 20.27 -0.30
N ASP A 174 -26.55 20.88 -1.47
CA ASP A 174 -25.54 21.72 -2.14
C ASP A 174 -25.62 23.19 -1.71
N ASN A 175 -26.77 23.66 -1.20
CA ASN A 175 -26.93 25.02 -0.70
C ASN A 175 -27.72 25.08 0.63
N PRO A 176 -27.12 24.63 1.74
CA PRO A 176 -27.83 24.43 3.02
C PRO A 176 -28.39 25.71 3.66
N HIS A 177 -27.85 26.89 3.32
CA HIS A 177 -28.24 28.18 3.93
C HIS A 177 -28.74 29.19 2.89
N ALA A 178 -29.33 28.72 1.79
CA ALA A 178 -29.85 29.58 0.71
C ALA A 178 -30.77 30.72 1.21
N ASN A 179 -31.59 30.39 2.22
CA ASN A 179 -32.60 31.29 2.78
C ASN A 179 -32.08 32.16 3.95
N ASP A 180 -30.86 31.91 4.45
CA ASP A 180 -30.29 32.61 5.61
C ASP A 180 -28.85 33.06 5.32
N SER A 181 -28.74 34.31 4.87
CA SER A 181 -27.43 34.91 4.55
C SER A 181 -26.50 35.03 5.77
N ALA A 182 -27.03 35.11 6.99
CA ALA A 182 -26.22 35.23 8.20
C ALA A 182 -25.54 33.89 8.52
N LYS A 183 -26.30 32.78 8.48
CA LYS A 183 -25.74 31.42 8.64
C LYS A 183 -24.76 31.07 7.52
N ALA A 184 -25.07 31.46 6.28
CA ALA A 184 -24.17 31.24 5.15
C ALA A 184 -22.82 31.98 5.31
N LYS A 185 -22.85 33.24 5.81
CA LYS A 185 -21.63 33.99 6.11
C LYS A 185 -20.85 33.36 7.25
N LEU A 186 -21.53 32.98 8.34
CA LEU A 186 -20.90 32.33 9.48
C LEU A 186 -20.18 31.04 9.09
N ALA A 187 -20.81 30.20 8.26
CA ALA A 187 -20.21 28.96 7.76
C ALA A 187 -18.94 29.22 6.94
N ARG A 188 -18.95 30.20 6.03
CA ARG A 188 -17.77 30.57 5.23
C ARG A 188 -16.63 31.12 6.11
N THR A 189 -16.94 31.99 7.07
CA THR A 189 -15.93 32.50 8.01
C THR A 189 -15.31 31.38 8.83
N ARG A 190 -16.13 30.46 9.36
CA ARG A 190 -15.62 29.30 10.12
C ARG A 190 -14.80 28.35 9.27
N ALA A 191 -15.17 28.13 8.00
CA ALA A 191 -14.36 27.34 7.09
C ALA A 191 -12.98 27.98 6.82
N GLY A 192 -12.92 29.31 6.72
CA GLY A 192 -11.67 30.08 6.67
C GLY A 192 -10.82 29.88 7.93
N ASP A 193 -11.42 30.04 9.11
CA ASP A 193 -10.73 29.83 10.40
C ASP A 193 -10.15 28.39 10.51
N LEU A 194 -10.89 27.38 10.03
CA LEU A 194 -10.42 25.99 10.00
C LEU A 194 -9.20 25.83 9.10
N ARG A 195 -9.19 26.50 7.93
CA ARG A 195 -8.05 26.47 7.01
C ARG A 195 -6.81 27.11 7.62
N ASP A 196 -6.98 28.27 8.25
CA ASP A 196 -5.88 29.02 8.88
C ASP A 196 -5.29 28.24 10.07
N THR A 197 -6.10 27.43 10.75
CA THR A 197 -5.66 26.52 11.82
C THR A 197 -5.07 25.19 11.32
N GLY A 198 -4.99 25.01 10.00
CA GLY A 198 -4.42 23.82 9.36
C GLY A 198 -5.35 22.59 9.36
N ILE A 199 -6.64 22.78 9.58
CA ILE A 199 -7.66 21.73 9.48
C ILE A 199 -8.14 21.63 8.04
N ILE A 200 -8.12 20.40 7.50
CA ILE A 200 -8.55 20.12 6.13
C ILE A 200 -10.02 19.76 6.12
N LEU A 201 -10.83 20.47 5.34
CA LEU A 201 -12.23 20.16 5.11
C LEU A 201 -12.42 19.58 3.71
N ASP A 202 -12.82 18.31 3.67
CA ASP A 202 -13.15 17.58 2.45
C ASP A 202 -14.66 17.35 2.34
N LEU A 203 -15.21 17.66 1.17
CA LEU A 203 -16.61 17.38 0.86
C LEU A 203 -16.75 16.02 0.20
N MET A 204 -17.65 15.19 0.75
CA MET A 204 -18.11 13.92 0.22
C MET A 204 -19.56 14.09 -0.23
N HIS A 205 -19.78 14.80 -1.34
CA HIS A 205 -21.12 15.12 -1.82
C HIS A 205 -21.80 13.90 -2.47
N LEU A 206 -23.04 13.68 -2.06
CA LEU A 206 -23.88 12.54 -2.44
C LEU A 206 -24.89 12.96 -3.50
N LYS A 207 -25.45 11.98 -4.23
CA LYS A 207 -26.44 12.21 -5.29
C LYS A 207 -27.66 12.96 -4.76
N LYS A 208 -28.04 14.02 -5.47
CA LYS A 208 -29.24 14.85 -5.24
C LYS A 208 -30.10 14.86 -6.52
N PRO A 209 -31.45 14.89 -6.42
CA PRO A 209 -32.31 15.14 -7.58
C PRO A 209 -31.95 16.48 -8.24
N GLY A 210 -31.61 16.45 -9.53
CA GLY A 210 -31.15 17.64 -10.27
C GLY A 210 -29.63 17.86 -10.23
N GLY A 211 -28.88 16.98 -9.56
CA GLY A 211 -27.43 17.07 -9.41
C GLY A 211 -26.98 17.90 -8.21
N PHE A 212 -25.70 17.81 -7.88
CA PHE A 212 -25.07 18.56 -6.78
C PHE A 212 -24.15 19.65 -7.34
N ASP A 213 -24.48 20.93 -7.12
CA ASP A 213 -23.67 22.05 -7.60
C ASP A 213 -22.77 22.65 -6.50
N ILE A 214 -21.48 22.30 -6.55
CA ILE A 214 -20.44 22.79 -5.62
C ILE A 214 -20.28 24.31 -5.69
N SER A 215 -20.56 24.93 -6.84
CA SER A 215 -20.31 26.35 -7.07
C SER A 215 -21.22 27.27 -6.26
N LEU A 216 -22.37 26.76 -5.80
CA LEU A 216 -23.38 27.54 -5.06
C LEU A 216 -22.90 27.94 -3.66
N PHE A 217 -22.17 27.06 -2.97
CA PHE A 217 -21.83 27.25 -1.56
C PHE A 217 -20.48 26.65 -1.16
N TYR A 218 -20.24 25.38 -1.49
CA TYR A 218 -19.07 24.65 -0.96
C TYR A 218 -17.74 25.01 -1.60
N ARG A 219 -17.74 25.66 -2.77
CA ARG A 219 -16.51 26.15 -3.43
C ARG A 219 -15.63 26.99 -2.50
N ASP A 220 -16.24 27.83 -1.67
CA ASP A 220 -15.51 28.71 -0.74
C ASP A 220 -15.15 28.01 0.59
N ILE A 221 -15.68 26.80 0.81
CA ILE A 221 -15.56 26.06 2.07
C ILE A 221 -14.50 24.97 1.98
N ILE A 222 -14.47 24.22 0.87
CA ILE A 222 -13.52 23.12 0.69
C ILE A 222 -12.09 23.63 0.60
N ASN A 223 -11.17 22.90 1.23
CA ASN A 223 -9.75 23.22 1.12
C ASN A 223 -9.23 22.76 -0.24
N ILE A 224 -8.67 23.70 -0.98
CA ILE A 224 -7.93 23.41 -2.21
C ILE A 224 -6.46 23.34 -1.77
N ALA A 225 -5.83 22.17 -1.89
CA ALA A 225 -4.40 22.07 -1.62
C ALA A 225 -3.62 22.91 -2.63
N GLU A 226 -2.52 23.54 -2.20
CA GLU A 226 -1.66 24.34 -3.09
C GLU A 226 -1.04 23.51 -4.25
N ASP A 227 -0.97 22.19 -4.07
CA ASP A 227 -0.42 21.22 -5.04
C ASP A 227 -1.48 20.48 -5.88
N GLU A 228 -2.78 20.70 -5.65
CA GLU A 228 -3.86 20.07 -6.44
C GLU A 228 -4.37 21.05 -7.50
N ASP A 229 -4.33 20.64 -8.77
CA ASP A 229 -4.93 21.40 -9.86
C ASP A 229 -6.40 21.67 -9.56
N LEU A 230 -6.77 22.96 -9.56
CA LEU A 230 -8.10 23.53 -9.27
C LEU A 230 -9.27 22.88 -10.04
N GLY A 231 -8.99 22.06 -11.06
CA GLY A 231 -9.96 21.55 -12.04
C GLY A 231 -10.52 20.14 -11.80
N ILE A 232 -10.02 19.37 -10.83
CA ILE A 232 -10.42 17.95 -10.66
C ILE A 232 -11.18 17.76 -9.35
N GLN A 233 -12.40 18.26 -9.28
CA GLN A 233 -13.33 17.87 -8.21
C GLN A 233 -13.99 16.55 -8.58
N PRO A 234 -14.04 15.56 -7.67
CA PRO A 234 -14.76 14.31 -7.92
C PRO A 234 -16.23 14.58 -8.27
N HIS A 235 -16.84 13.74 -9.11
CA HIS A 235 -18.28 13.80 -9.35
C HIS A 235 -19.08 13.46 -8.10
N GLU A 236 -20.40 13.60 -8.09
CA GLU A 236 -21.24 13.14 -6.98
C GLU A 236 -21.21 11.62 -6.79
N SER A 237 -21.38 11.17 -5.54
CA SER A 237 -21.43 9.74 -5.22
C SER A 237 -22.85 9.23 -5.23
N GLY A 238 -23.21 8.47 -6.27
CA GLY A 238 -24.47 7.71 -6.32
C GLY A 238 -24.39 6.32 -5.71
N LYS A 239 -23.22 5.67 -5.76
CA LYS A 239 -22.99 4.28 -5.32
C LYS A 239 -22.09 4.21 -4.10
N LEU A 240 -22.26 3.17 -3.27
CA LEU A 240 -21.36 2.90 -2.15
C LEU A 240 -19.91 2.69 -2.60
N GLU A 241 -19.67 1.93 -3.68
CA GLU A 241 -18.32 1.71 -4.22
C GLU A 241 -17.61 3.03 -4.58
N HIS A 242 -18.37 3.96 -5.16
CA HIS A 242 -17.90 5.27 -5.58
C HIS A 242 -17.54 6.14 -4.37
N LEU A 243 -18.39 6.16 -3.35
CA LEU A 243 -18.13 6.86 -2.10
C LEU A 243 -16.90 6.29 -1.38
N MET A 244 -16.80 4.96 -1.29
CA MET A 244 -15.68 4.28 -0.64
C MET A 244 -14.34 4.62 -1.31
N LYS A 245 -14.28 4.66 -2.65
CA LYS A 245 -13.07 5.04 -3.38
C LYS A 245 -12.62 6.47 -3.06
N LYS A 246 -13.56 7.43 -3.06
CA LYS A 246 -13.26 8.84 -2.74
C LYS A 246 -12.78 9.02 -1.31
N VAL A 247 -13.47 8.36 -0.37
CA VAL A 247 -13.09 8.40 1.04
C VAL A 247 -11.70 7.79 1.23
N ARG A 248 -11.42 6.60 0.68
CA ARG A 248 -10.09 5.97 0.76
C ARG A 248 -8.98 6.83 0.15
N ALA A 249 -9.25 7.51 -0.97
CA ALA A 249 -8.30 8.41 -1.62
C ALA A 249 -7.93 9.62 -0.74
N LYS A 250 -8.84 10.06 0.14
CA LYS A 250 -8.66 11.22 1.02
C LYS A 250 -8.41 10.85 2.50
N GLU A 251 -8.63 9.61 2.90
CA GLU A 251 -8.50 9.14 4.28
C GLU A 251 -7.05 9.23 4.77
N THR A 252 -6.11 8.80 3.94
CA THR A 252 -4.68 8.79 4.27
C THR A 252 -3.97 9.96 3.60
N LYS A 253 -3.08 10.62 4.33
CA LYS A 253 -2.17 11.58 3.70
C LYS A 253 -1.00 10.86 3.05
N LYS A 254 -0.43 11.50 2.02
CA LYS A 254 0.80 11.06 1.36
C LYS A 254 1.93 10.99 2.40
N ARG A 255 2.46 9.79 2.64
CA ARG A 255 3.62 9.55 3.52
C ARG A 255 4.82 9.16 2.65
N ALA A 256 5.81 10.05 2.57
CA ALA A 256 7.06 9.75 1.88
C ALA A 256 7.87 8.75 2.72
N LEU A 257 8.33 7.66 2.11
CA LEU A 257 9.26 6.71 2.72
C LEU A 257 10.62 7.37 2.99
N VAL A 258 11.09 8.14 2.02
CA VAL A 258 12.33 8.90 2.13
C VAL A 258 12.28 10.08 1.17
N ARG A 259 12.89 11.21 1.55
CA ARG A 259 13.10 12.37 0.69
C ARG A 259 14.56 12.40 0.26
N LEU A 260 14.80 12.42 -1.05
CA LEU A 260 16.12 12.27 -1.64
C LEU A 260 16.36 13.29 -2.73
N ASN A 261 17.63 13.56 -3.00
CA ASN A 261 18.02 14.33 -4.18
C ASN A 261 18.20 13.39 -5.37
N LEU A 262 17.64 13.79 -6.50
CA LEU A 262 17.87 13.21 -7.82
C LEU A 262 18.91 14.09 -8.54
N TYR A 263 20.12 13.56 -8.68
CA TYR A 263 21.27 14.21 -9.30
C TYR A 263 21.29 13.90 -10.80
N LEU A 264 21.10 14.91 -11.64
CA LEU A 264 21.29 14.82 -13.09
C LEU A 264 22.77 14.98 -13.45
N SER A 265 23.47 15.82 -12.67
CA SER A 265 24.92 16.01 -12.70
C SER A 265 25.40 16.38 -11.30
N LYS A 266 26.68 16.72 -11.13
CA LYS A 266 27.21 17.15 -9.83
C LYS A 266 26.61 18.48 -9.35
N ASP A 267 26.26 19.36 -10.28
CA ASP A 267 25.82 20.73 -9.98
C ASP A 267 24.30 20.90 -10.17
N LEU A 268 23.63 19.92 -10.77
CA LEU A 268 22.19 19.95 -11.04
C LEU A 268 21.49 18.79 -10.34
N SER A 269 20.69 19.12 -9.33
CA SER A 269 19.84 18.18 -8.61
C SER A 269 18.46 18.76 -8.36
N LEU A 270 17.46 17.90 -8.30
CA LEU A 270 16.12 18.21 -7.85
C LEU A 270 15.75 17.32 -6.67
N THR A 271 14.85 17.76 -5.79
CA THR A 271 14.43 16.96 -4.65
C THR A 271 13.16 16.20 -4.95
N VAL A 272 13.12 14.93 -4.57
CA VAL A 272 11.99 14.02 -4.75
C VAL A 272 11.61 13.32 -3.47
N GLY A 273 10.32 13.12 -3.27
CA GLY A 273 9.78 12.15 -2.32
C GLY A 273 9.70 10.78 -2.98
N VAL A 274 10.15 9.75 -2.28
CA VAL A 274 9.96 8.35 -2.65
C VAL A 274 8.82 7.79 -1.80
N TYR A 275 7.82 7.20 -2.44
CA TYR A 275 6.59 6.69 -1.83
C TYR A 275 6.47 5.19 -2.08
N SER A 276 5.84 4.47 -1.14
CA SER A 276 5.42 3.08 -1.32
C SER A 276 3.92 3.05 -1.56
N LEU A 277 3.49 2.92 -2.82
CA LEU A 277 2.06 2.83 -3.16
C LEU A 277 1.48 1.45 -2.81
N LEU A 278 2.33 0.41 -2.83
CA LEU A 278 1.96 -0.96 -2.51
C LEU A 278 2.83 -1.45 -1.36
N GLN A 279 2.22 -1.64 -0.21
CA GLN A 279 2.86 -2.21 0.97
C GLN A 279 2.20 -3.53 1.32
N LYS A 280 2.99 -4.57 1.60
CA LYS A 280 2.45 -5.84 2.08
C LYS A 280 1.85 -5.62 3.47
N ALA A 281 0.55 -5.89 3.61
CA ALA A 281 -0.10 -5.93 4.91
C ALA A 281 0.31 -7.21 5.65
N TYR A 282 0.94 -7.05 6.82
CA TYR A 282 1.36 -8.16 7.68
C TYR A 282 0.36 -8.36 8.81
N LYS A 283 0.31 -9.58 9.34
CA LYS A 283 -0.40 -9.83 10.59
C LYS A 283 0.32 -9.06 11.71
N PRO A 284 -0.38 -8.26 12.53
CA PRO A 284 0.23 -7.55 13.65
C PRO A 284 1.00 -8.51 14.58
N TYR A 285 2.14 -8.05 15.08
CA TYR A 285 2.92 -8.80 16.05
C TYR A 285 2.17 -8.87 17.40
N PRO A 286 2.26 -10.00 18.11
CA PRO A 286 1.64 -10.13 19.42
C PRO A 286 2.30 -9.18 20.43
N VAL A 287 1.48 -8.49 21.21
CA VAL A 287 1.93 -7.66 22.34
C VAL A 287 1.94 -8.51 23.61
N LYS A 288 3.03 -8.45 24.37
CA LYS A 288 3.13 -9.14 25.66
C LYS A 288 2.34 -8.37 26.72
N LEU A 289 1.51 -9.06 27.49
CA LEU A 289 0.64 -8.49 28.52
C LEU A 289 0.93 -9.08 29.90
N TYR A 290 0.66 -8.30 30.95
CA TYR A 290 0.65 -8.81 32.33
C TYR A 290 -0.63 -9.62 32.59
N ARG A 291 -0.50 -10.83 33.15
CA ARG A 291 -1.60 -11.81 33.24
C ARG A 291 -2.83 -11.31 34.00
N GLU A 292 -2.65 -10.55 35.08
CA GLU A 292 -3.77 -10.19 35.98
C GLU A 292 -4.44 -8.87 35.58
N THR A 293 -3.69 -7.95 34.97
CA THR A 293 -4.18 -6.60 34.62
C THR A 293 -4.40 -6.41 33.12
N ASN A 294 -3.89 -7.33 32.28
CA ASN A 294 -3.85 -7.22 30.82
C ASN A 294 -3.13 -5.97 30.30
N GLU A 295 -2.28 -5.34 31.10
CA GLU A 295 -1.50 -4.17 30.69
C GLU A 295 -0.27 -4.57 29.84
N PRO A 296 0.08 -3.79 28.81
CA PRO A 296 1.28 -4.04 28.00
C PRO A 296 2.58 -3.97 28.81
N ILE A 297 3.47 -4.94 28.61
CA ILE A 297 4.79 -4.99 29.28
C ILE A 297 5.93 -4.55 28.36
N LYS A 298 6.79 -3.69 28.90
CA LYS A 298 8.00 -3.22 28.20
C LYS A 298 9.12 -4.26 28.30
N THR A 299 9.60 -4.75 27.16
CA THR A 299 10.77 -5.63 27.10
C THR A 299 12.04 -4.79 27.06
N LYS A 300 13.04 -5.12 27.91
CA LYS A 300 14.38 -4.52 27.87
C LYS A 300 15.40 -5.63 27.64
N THR A 301 16.11 -5.59 26.52
CA THR A 301 17.16 -6.55 26.19
C THR A 301 18.51 -5.99 26.60
N ARG A 302 19.29 -6.78 27.35
CA ARG A 302 20.64 -6.40 27.80
C ARG A 302 21.59 -7.56 27.56
N MET A 303 22.78 -7.23 27.06
CA MET A 303 23.84 -8.21 26.78
C MET A 303 24.85 -8.20 27.92
N PHE A 304 25.26 -9.38 28.38
CA PHE A 304 26.18 -9.53 29.51
C PHE A 304 27.33 -10.48 29.15
N ASN A 305 28.48 -10.26 29.79
CA ASN A 305 29.60 -11.18 29.69
C ASN A 305 29.29 -12.47 30.46
N GLY A 306 29.36 -13.62 29.80
CA GLY A 306 29.01 -14.91 30.40
C GLY A 306 29.90 -15.34 31.58
N LYS A 307 31.12 -14.79 31.73
CA LYS A 307 32.02 -15.12 32.85
C LYS A 307 31.91 -14.14 34.01
N THR A 308 31.83 -12.85 33.72
CA THR A 308 31.88 -11.79 34.75
C THR A 308 30.50 -11.29 35.17
N GLY A 309 29.45 -11.58 34.39
CA GLY A 309 28.10 -11.04 34.62
C GLY A 309 27.98 -9.53 34.39
N SER A 310 29.06 -8.86 33.96
CA SER A 310 29.05 -7.43 33.65
C SER A 310 28.26 -7.15 32.38
N LEU A 311 27.59 -6.00 32.35
CA LEU A 311 26.89 -5.49 31.17
C LEU A 311 27.91 -5.19 30.07
N LEU A 312 27.64 -5.65 28.84
CA LEU A 312 28.47 -5.37 27.67
C LEU A 312 28.01 -4.08 27.00
N LEU A 313 28.92 -3.12 26.88
CA LEU A 313 28.72 -1.94 26.05
C LEU A 313 29.02 -2.28 24.58
N PRO A 314 28.53 -1.48 23.61
CA PRO A 314 28.84 -1.68 22.20
C PRO A 314 30.35 -1.78 21.93
N SER A 315 31.16 -0.98 22.64
CA SER A 315 32.63 -0.96 22.57
C SER A 315 33.31 -2.22 23.11
N ASP A 316 32.62 -3.02 23.93
CA ASP A 316 33.15 -4.26 24.50
C ASP A 316 32.97 -5.45 23.56
N THR A 317 32.28 -5.25 22.42
CA THR A 317 31.95 -6.31 21.47
C THR A 317 32.51 -6.04 20.09
N LYS A 318 33.09 -7.06 19.46
CA LYS A 318 33.49 -7.03 18.04
C LYS A 318 32.63 -7.96 17.21
N ARG A 319 32.64 -7.80 15.89
CA ARG A 319 32.00 -8.72 14.94
C ARG A 319 33.03 -9.70 14.43
N ALA A 320 32.66 -10.99 14.36
CA ALA A 320 33.56 -12.02 13.87
C ALA A 320 32.86 -12.93 12.86
N GLN A 321 33.56 -13.28 11.79
CA GLN A 321 33.14 -14.28 10.81
C GLN A 321 34.26 -15.31 10.61
N MET A 322 33.88 -16.58 10.54
CA MET A 322 34.81 -17.71 10.35
C MET A 322 34.79 -18.16 8.90
N TYR A 323 35.97 -18.18 8.26
CA TYR A 323 36.17 -18.72 6.92
C TYR A 323 37.25 -19.79 6.97
N GLY A 324 36.84 -21.06 6.83
CA GLY A 324 37.73 -22.20 7.08
C GLY A 324 38.28 -22.16 8.50
N ASN A 325 39.61 -22.16 8.64
CA ASN A 325 40.30 -22.08 9.94
C ASN A 325 40.77 -20.66 10.30
N ARG A 326 40.30 -19.63 9.59
CA ARG A 326 40.68 -18.23 9.85
C ARG A 326 39.50 -17.44 10.39
N GLN A 327 39.70 -16.83 11.56
CA GLN A 327 38.77 -15.87 12.14
C GLN A 327 39.08 -14.48 11.60
N ILE A 328 38.07 -13.82 11.04
CA ILE A 328 38.12 -12.42 10.63
C ILE A 328 37.33 -11.63 11.66
N VAL A 329 37.99 -10.71 12.34
CA VAL A 329 37.40 -9.84 13.36
C VAL A 329 37.37 -8.42 12.82
N LEU A 330 36.21 -7.78 12.90
CA LEU A 330 35.97 -6.40 12.48
C LEU A 330 35.26 -5.65 13.61
N GLU A 331 35.52 -4.36 13.71
CA GLU A 331 34.73 -3.46 14.52
C GLU A 331 33.34 -3.25 13.91
N LYS A 332 32.41 -2.74 14.71
CA LYS A 332 31.06 -2.46 14.22
C LYS A 332 31.11 -1.42 13.09
N GLU A 333 31.88 -0.35 13.26
CA GLU A 333 32.01 0.73 12.27
C GLU A 333 32.60 0.21 10.95
N GLU A 334 33.56 -0.72 11.00
CA GLU A 334 34.15 -1.33 9.79
C GLU A 334 33.09 -2.14 9.01
N THR A 335 32.17 -2.79 9.72
CA THR A 335 31.06 -3.54 9.07
C THR A 335 30.00 -2.65 8.42
N GLU A 336 29.91 -1.39 8.82
CA GLU A 336 29.09 -0.39 8.15
C GLU A 336 29.85 0.29 7.00
N GLU A 337 31.13 0.59 7.20
CA GLU A 337 31.98 1.23 6.20
C GLU A 337 32.10 0.38 4.94
N LEU A 338 32.21 -0.95 5.07
CA LEU A 338 32.23 -1.86 3.90
C LEU A 338 30.95 -1.80 3.06
N LYS A 339 29.84 -1.29 3.61
CA LYS A 339 28.56 -1.12 2.91
C LYS A 339 28.41 0.28 2.29
N ARG A 340 29.35 1.20 2.56
CA ARG A 340 29.28 2.60 2.11
C ARG A 340 29.86 2.76 0.72
N PHE A 341 29.05 3.26 -0.21
CA PHE A 341 29.47 3.53 -1.59
C PHE A 341 29.17 4.98 -1.98
N ASP A 342 27.89 5.30 -2.16
CA ASP A 342 27.42 6.64 -2.51
C ASP A 342 26.77 7.34 -1.32
N LEU A 343 26.58 8.65 -1.45
CA LEU A 343 25.65 9.39 -0.60
C LEU A 343 24.20 9.00 -0.93
N PRO A 344 23.27 9.11 0.03
CA PRO A 344 21.86 8.86 -0.22
C PRO A 344 21.31 9.74 -1.36
N GLY A 345 20.61 9.12 -2.31
CA GLY A 345 20.10 9.81 -3.48
C GLY A 345 19.82 8.89 -4.66
N LEU A 346 19.36 9.53 -5.73
CA LEU A 346 19.22 8.96 -7.06
C LEU A 346 20.24 9.64 -7.98
N VAL A 347 21.20 8.89 -8.51
CA VAL A 347 22.18 9.42 -9.47
C VAL A 347 21.79 8.96 -10.87
N LEU A 348 21.48 9.90 -11.76
CA LEU A 348 21.15 9.61 -13.14
C LEU A 348 22.37 9.04 -13.87
N ILE A 349 22.19 7.93 -14.57
CA ILE A 349 23.21 7.30 -15.42
C ILE A 349 22.95 7.63 -16.89
N GLY A 350 21.67 7.62 -17.29
CA GLY A 350 21.25 7.91 -18.65
C GLY A 350 19.84 7.40 -18.92
N PHE A 351 19.45 7.40 -20.19
CA PHE A 351 18.11 6.98 -20.62
C PHE A 351 18.19 5.71 -21.47
N LYS A 352 17.20 4.82 -21.32
CA LYS A 352 17.06 3.60 -22.14
C LYS A 352 15.63 3.48 -22.68
N PRO A 353 15.42 2.84 -23.84
CA PRO A 353 14.06 2.55 -24.31
C PRO A 353 13.30 1.63 -23.35
N LEU A 354 11.99 1.84 -23.21
CA LEU A 354 11.12 1.01 -22.36
C LEU A 354 11.12 -0.46 -22.76
N SER A 355 11.30 -0.77 -24.05
CA SER A 355 11.35 -2.14 -24.59
C SER A 355 12.47 -3.02 -24.02
N VAL A 356 13.51 -2.42 -23.44
CA VAL A 356 14.61 -3.15 -22.80
C VAL A 356 14.21 -3.69 -21.42
N LEU A 357 13.20 -3.07 -20.78
CA LEU A 357 12.71 -3.49 -19.49
C LEU A 357 11.81 -4.73 -19.66
N LYS A 358 12.16 -5.81 -18.97
CA LYS A 358 11.44 -7.08 -19.05
C LYS A 358 10.61 -7.29 -17.79
N GLN A 359 9.34 -7.66 -17.96
CA GLN A 359 8.41 -7.88 -16.85
C GLN A 359 8.88 -8.97 -15.87
N HIS A 360 9.53 -10.03 -16.36
CA HIS A 360 10.04 -11.13 -15.52
C HIS A 360 11.33 -10.80 -14.75
N HIS A 361 11.90 -9.59 -14.90
CA HIS A 361 13.02 -9.12 -14.09
C HIS A 361 12.58 -8.49 -12.76
N TYR A 362 11.33 -8.70 -12.34
CA TYR A 362 10.83 -8.27 -11.04
C TYR A 362 11.61 -8.94 -9.88
N ILE A 363 11.98 -8.15 -8.88
CA ILE A 363 12.64 -8.64 -7.65
C ILE A 363 11.84 -8.29 -6.41
N ARG A 364 11.41 -7.04 -6.32
CA ARG A 364 10.75 -6.48 -5.14
C ARG A 364 9.79 -5.37 -5.56
N PRO A 365 8.83 -4.98 -4.71
CA PRO A 365 7.83 -3.97 -5.03
C PRO A 365 8.44 -2.67 -5.54
N SER A 366 7.86 -2.14 -6.61
CA SER A 366 8.23 -0.83 -7.16
C SER A 366 7.87 0.29 -6.20
N GLN A 367 8.69 1.33 -6.19
CA GLN A 367 8.39 2.57 -5.47
C GLN A 367 7.86 3.63 -6.45
N PHE A 368 7.39 4.75 -5.92
CA PHE A 368 6.90 5.86 -6.72
C PHE A 368 7.66 7.14 -6.36
N VAL A 369 8.04 7.91 -7.36
CA VAL A 369 8.84 9.13 -7.20
C VAL A 369 8.01 10.32 -7.62
N TYR A 370 7.94 11.33 -6.76
CA TYR A 370 7.20 12.57 -6.98
C TYR A 370 8.06 13.77 -6.52
N PRO A 371 7.99 14.95 -7.16
CA PRO A 371 8.83 16.10 -6.80
C PRO A 371 8.46 16.65 -5.42
N GLU A 372 9.45 17.18 -4.70
CA GLU A 372 9.27 17.83 -3.41
C GLU A 372 9.73 19.30 -3.49
N GLU A 373 8.80 20.18 -3.86
CA GLU A 373 9.06 21.62 -4.06
C GLU A 373 9.42 22.35 -2.76
N ALA A 374 8.97 21.84 -1.61
CA ALA A 374 9.20 22.42 -0.30
C ALA A 374 10.69 22.51 0.08
N LEU A 375 11.53 21.61 -0.46
CA LEU A 375 12.96 21.57 -0.15
C LEU A 375 13.81 22.33 -1.17
N VAL A 376 13.54 22.17 -2.46
CA VAL A 376 14.26 22.86 -3.54
C VAL A 376 13.25 23.40 -4.55
N LYS A 377 13.12 24.72 -4.61
CA LYS A 377 12.25 25.41 -5.58
C LYS A 377 12.73 25.17 -7.02
N GLY A 378 11.80 24.95 -7.93
CA GLY A 378 12.03 24.57 -9.33
C GLY A 378 12.13 23.06 -9.55
N SER A 379 12.04 22.24 -8.50
CA SER A 379 12.09 20.77 -8.62
C SER A 379 10.91 20.25 -9.43
N THR A 380 9.69 20.74 -9.16
CA THR A 380 8.48 20.34 -9.88
C THR A 380 8.56 20.69 -11.35
N THR A 381 9.09 21.87 -11.71
CA THR A 381 9.25 22.28 -13.11
C THR A 381 10.21 21.37 -13.87
N LEU A 382 11.38 21.08 -13.31
CA LEU A 382 12.37 20.21 -13.95
C LEU A 382 11.88 18.75 -14.01
N PHE A 383 11.24 18.28 -12.95
CA PHE A 383 10.64 16.95 -12.89
C PHE A 383 9.55 16.77 -13.96
N ASN A 384 8.64 17.73 -14.11
CA ASN A 384 7.59 17.69 -15.13
C ASN A 384 8.18 17.71 -16.54
N ALA A 385 9.22 18.51 -16.79
CA ALA A 385 9.91 18.51 -18.09
C ALA A 385 10.53 17.13 -18.40
N LEU A 386 11.16 16.49 -17.42
CA LEU A 386 11.68 15.12 -17.55
C LEU A 386 10.58 14.11 -17.82
N LEU A 387 9.47 14.18 -17.07
CA LEU A 387 8.33 13.26 -17.21
C LEU A 387 7.74 13.34 -18.62
N MET A 388 7.40 14.54 -19.08
CA MET A 388 6.83 14.77 -20.40
C MET A 388 7.76 14.29 -21.52
N LYS A 389 9.06 14.56 -21.42
CA LYS A 389 10.03 14.12 -22.43
C LYS A 389 10.33 12.62 -22.40
N CYS A 390 10.23 11.98 -21.24
CA CYS A 390 10.35 10.52 -21.14
C CYS A 390 9.13 9.80 -21.73
N LEU A 391 7.92 10.34 -21.52
CA LEU A 391 6.69 9.86 -22.14
C LEU A 391 6.74 10.00 -23.67
N GLU A 392 7.05 11.20 -24.18
CA GLU A 392 7.12 11.49 -25.62
C GLU A 392 8.11 10.57 -26.37
N ARG A 393 9.20 10.19 -25.71
CA ARG A 393 10.29 9.39 -26.32
C ARG A 393 10.23 7.91 -25.96
N GLU A 394 9.25 7.47 -25.18
CA GLU A 394 9.13 6.09 -24.68
C GLU A 394 10.42 5.56 -24.03
N VAL A 395 11.05 6.40 -23.20
CA VAL A 395 12.30 6.07 -22.49
C VAL A 395 12.11 6.04 -20.98
N LEU A 396 12.90 5.20 -20.31
CA LEU A 396 13.09 5.20 -18.87
C LEU A 396 14.40 5.90 -18.50
N ALA A 397 14.46 6.52 -17.32
CA ALA A 397 15.70 7.04 -16.76
C ALA A 397 16.37 5.99 -15.86
N LEU A 398 17.55 5.53 -16.25
CA LEU A 398 18.34 4.57 -15.48
C LEU A 398 19.10 5.33 -14.39
N CYS A 399 18.88 4.97 -13.14
CA CYS A 399 19.51 5.61 -11.99
C CYS A 399 20.23 4.61 -11.10
N ARG A 400 21.25 5.08 -10.38
CA ARG A 400 21.83 4.41 -9.22
C ARG A 400 21.14 4.94 -7.97
N TYR A 401 20.50 4.05 -7.23
CA TYR A 401 19.67 4.37 -6.08
C TYR A 401 20.34 3.92 -4.78
N THR A 402 20.49 4.87 -3.86
CA THR A 402 21.02 4.65 -2.52
C THR A 402 20.02 5.24 -1.51
N PRO A 403 19.21 4.43 -0.82
CA PRO A 403 18.11 4.92 -0.01
C PRO A 403 18.56 5.61 1.29
N ARG A 404 19.57 5.06 1.96
CA ARG A 404 20.10 5.55 3.24
C ARG A 404 21.62 5.42 3.28
N ARG A 405 22.26 6.03 4.28
CA ARG A 405 23.73 5.92 4.47
C ARG A 405 24.11 4.45 4.72
N ASN A 406 25.37 4.11 4.49
CA ASN A 406 25.92 2.77 4.73
C ASN A 406 25.13 1.63 4.05
N THR A 407 24.54 1.91 2.87
CA THR A 407 23.76 0.94 2.09
C THR A 407 24.35 0.81 0.68
N PRO A 408 24.56 -0.42 0.17
CA PRO A 408 25.02 -0.63 -1.20
C PRO A 408 24.01 -0.11 -2.23
N PRO A 409 24.48 0.51 -3.34
CA PRO A 409 23.62 1.08 -4.35
C PRO A 409 22.93 -0.03 -5.15
N ARG A 410 21.75 0.27 -5.70
CA ARG A 410 21.08 -0.59 -6.67
C ARG A 410 20.77 0.16 -7.95
N PHE A 411 20.83 -0.52 -9.09
CA PHE A 411 20.30 0.05 -10.33
C PHE A 411 18.77 0.00 -10.31
N VAL A 412 18.16 1.12 -10.68
CA VAL A 412 16.71 1.28 -10.77
C VAL A 412 16.35 1.94 -12.10
N ALA A 413 15.21 1.55 -12.65
CA ALA A 413 14.60 2.21 -13.79
C ALA A 413 13.48 3.12 -13.28
N LEU A 414 13.58 4.42 -13.56
CA LEU A 414 12.49 5.38 -13.40
C LEU A 414 11.65 5.34 -14.68
N VAL A 415 10.53 4.64 -14.62
CA VAL A 415 9.58 4.51 -15.73
C VAL A 415 8.55 5.63 -15.61
N PRO A 416 8.38 6.48 -16.64
CA PRO A 416 7.41 7.56 -16.61
C PRO A 416 5.98 7.01 -16.55
N GLN A 417 5.13 7.64 -15.73
CA GLN A 417 3.70 7.36 -15.63
C GLN A 417 2.90 8.64 -15.83
N GLU A 418 1.96 8.60 -16.77
CA GLU A 418 0.96 9.63 -16.99
C GLU A 418 -0.18 9.51 -15.97
N GLU A 419 -0.85 10.62 -15.69
CA GLU A 419 -2.02 10.62 -14.82
C GLU A 419 -3.21 9.93 -15.51
N GLU A 420 -3.86 9.01 -14.80
CA GLU A 420 -5.09 8.38 -15.23
C GLU A 420 -6.20 8.67 -14.21
N LEU A 421 -7.30 9.27 -14.67
CA LEU A 421 -8.49 9.54 -13.88
C LEU A 421 -9.62 8.60 -14.33
N ASP A 422 -10.41 8.13 -13.38
CA ASP A 422 -11.61 7.35 -13.68
C ASP A 422 -12.78 8.23 -14.14
N GLU A 423 -13.90 7.59 -14.50
CA GLU A 423 -15.16 8.25 -14.88
C GLU A 423 -15.70 9.19 -13.79
N GLN A 424 -15.29 8.99 -12.53
CA GLN A 424 -15.68 9.81 -11.39
C GLN A 424 -14.69 10.93 -11.05
N LYS A 425 -13.65 11.12 -11.87
CA LYS A 425 -12.54 12.04 -11.62
C LYS A 425 -11.72 11.67 -10.37
N VAL A 426 -11.75 10.40 -9.97
CA VAL A 426 -10.85 9.85 -8.95
C VAL A 426 -9.57 9.37 -9.63
N GLN A 427 -8.42 9.77 -9.09
CA GLN A 427 -7.12 9.38 -9.62
C GLN A 427 -6.88 7.87 -9.46
N ILE A 428 -6.73 7.16 -10.58
CA ILE A 428 -6.35 5.74 -10.64
C ILE A 428 -4.82 5.61 -10.61
N ALA A 429 -4.14 6.39 -11.46
CA ALA A 429 -2.69 6.38 -11.60
C ALA A 429 -2.15 7.80 -11.38
N PRO A 430 -1.26 8.02 -10.39
CA PRO A 430 -0.67 9.33 -10.16
C PRO A 430 0.40 9.68 -11.21
N PRO A 431 0.56 10.96 -11.59
CA PRO A 431 1.64 11.39 -12.49
C PRO A 431 2.98 11.34 -11.77
N GLY A 432 4.01 10.75 -12.40
CA GLY A 432 5.34 10.65 -11.81
C GLY A 432 6.20 9.56 -12.41
N PHE A 433 7.15 9.03 -11.63
CA PHE A 433 7.98 7.90 -12.07
C PHE A 433 7.82 6.68 -11.15
N HIS A 434 7.59 5.52 -11.76
CA HIS A 434 7.77 4.25 -11.09
C HIS A 434 9.26 3.92 -10.98
N LEU A 435 9.73 3.76 -9.74
CA LEU A 435 11.08 3.28 -9.43
C LEU A 435 11.05 1.75 -9.37
N ILE A 436 11.52 1.13 -10.45
CA ILE A 436 11.57 -0.32 -10.64
C ILE A 436 12.99 -0.82 -10.37
N PHE A 437 13.12 -1.77 -9.43
CA PHE A 437 14.40 -2.37 -9.08
C PHE A 437 14.90 -3.32 -10.16
N LEU A 438 16.16 -3.16 -10.60
CA LEU A 438 16.77 -4.01 -11.62
C LEU A 438 17.66 -5.08 -10.99
N PRO A 439 17.61 -6.33 -11.49
CA PRO A 439 18.39 -7.42 -10.93
C PRO A 439 19.85 -7.33 -11.31
N TYR A 440 20.71 -7.55 -10.32
CA TYR A 440 22.12 -7.86 -10.55
C TYR A 440 22.25 -9.27 -11.13
N ALA A 441 23.48 -9.62 -11.52
CA ALA A 441 23.76 -10.96 -12.04
C ALA A 441 23.41 -12.05 -11.00
N ASP A 442 23.69 -11.79 -9.72
CA ASP A 442 23.46 -12.71 -8.60
C ASP A 442 21.99 -13.00 -8.34
N ASP A 443 21.10 -12.06 -8.70
CA ASP A 443 19.65 -12.21 -8.55
C ASP A 443 19.05 -13.15 -9.62
N LYS A 444 19.77 -13.40 -10.72
CA LYS A 444 19.29 -14.21 -11.85
C LYS A 444 19.67 -15.68 -11.68
N ARG A 445 18.66 -16.54 -11.53
CA ARG A 445 18.86 -17.99 -11.45
C ARG A 445 18.89 -18.62 -12.83
N LYS A 446 19.93 -19.41 -13.11
CA LYS A 446 20.00 -20.26 -14.30
C LYS A 446 19.03 -21.42 -14.13
N VAL A 447 18.26 -21.70 -15.18
CA VAL A 447 17.30 -22.80 -15.23
C VAL A 447 17.75 -23.75 -16.33
N ASP A 448 17.77 -25.05 -16.03
CA ASP A 448 18.03 -26.07 -17.03
C ASP A 448 16.79 -26.26 -17.90
N PHE A 449 16.92 -26.01 -19.19
CA PHE A 449 15.82 -26.15 -20.13
C PHE A 449 15.71 -27.60 -20.61
N THR A 450 14.51 -28.15 -20.55
CA THR A 450 14.17 -29.39 -21.26
C THR A 450 13.97 -29.09 -22.74
N GLU A 451 13.90 -30.14 -23.56
CA GLU A 451 13.51 -30.01 -24.96
C GLU A 451 12.16 -29.29 -25.08
N LYS A 452 12.10 -28.30 -25.97
CA LYS A 452 10.88 -27.51 -26.18
C LYS A 452 9.91 -28.32 -27.03
N VAL A 453 8.88 -28.87 -26.39
CA VAL A 453 7.78 -29.57 -27.09
C VAL A 453 6.65 -28.56 -27.34
N PRO A 454 6.43 -28.10 -28.58
CA PRO A 454 5.32 -27.20 -28.90
C PRO A 454 3.98 -27.95 -28.99
N ALA A 455 2.91 -27.31 -28.57
CA ALA A 455 1.55 -27.79 -28.81
C ALA A 455 1.15 -27.62 -30.29
N ASN A 456 0.25 -28.47 -30.78
CA ASN A 456 -0.32 -28.33 -32.11
C ASN A 456 -1.38 -27.21 -32.15
N ARG A 457 -1.81 -26.80 -33.36
CA ARG A 457 -2.77 -25.69 -33.52
C ARG A 457 -4.13 -25.99 -32.88
N GLU A 458 -4.61 -27.23 -33.00
CA GLU A 458 -5.90 -27.66 -32.47
C GLU A 458 -5.96 -27.59 -30.93
N GLN A 459 -4.90 -28.03 -30.25
CA GLN A 459 -4.73 -27.92 -28.80
C GLN A 459 -4.70 -26.45 -28.36
N VAL A 460 -3.98 -25.61 -29.11
CA VAL A 460 -3.91 -24.16 -28.82
C VAL A 460 -5.27 -23.50 -28.98
N ASP A 461 -6.01 -23.82 -30.05
CA ASP A 461 -7.31 -23.23 -30.32
C ASP A 461 -8.36 -23.68 -29.29
N LYS A 462 -8.34 -24.95 -28.86
CA LYS A 462 -9.18 -25.41 -27.75
C LYS A 462 -8.85 -24.75 -26.41
N MET A 463 -7.57 -24.53 -26.11
CA MET A 463 -7.19 -23.76 -24.92
C MET A 463 -7.64 -22.29 -25.00
N LYS A 464 -7.65 -21.66 -26.19
CA LYS A 464 -8.20 -20.31 -26.36
C LYS A 464 -9.70 -20.25 -26.03
N GLU A 465 -10.48 -21.24 -26.44
CA GLU A 465 -11.92 -21.33 -26.10
C GLU A 465 -12.11 -21.39 -24.57
N ILE A 466 -11.32 -22.21 -23.88
CA ILE A 466 -11.32 -22.31 -22.41
C ILE A 466 -10.98 -20.95 -21.77
N ILE A 467 -9.91 -20.29 -22.23
CA ILE A 467 -9.48 -18.98 -21.70
C ILE A 467 -10.58 -17.93 -21.90
N GLN A 468 -11.26 -17.93 -23.04
CA GLN A 468 -12.36 -16.98 -23.31
C GLN A 468 -13.55 -17.19 -22.37
N LYS A 469 -13.92 -18.44 -22.07
CA LYS A 469 -15.01 -18.78 -21.14
C LYS A 469 -14.70 -18.40 -19.68
N LEU A 470 -13.43 -18.44 -19.29
CA LEU A 470 -12.95 -18.10 -17.94
C LEU A 470 -12.49 -16.65 -17.81
N ARG A 471 -12.64 -15.82 -18.86
CA ARG A 471 -12.21 -14.44 -18.83
C ARG A 471 -13.01 -13.64 -17.79
N PHE A 472 -12.30 -12.88 -16.96
CA PHE A 472 -12.89 -11.93 -16.03
C PHE A 472 -12.08 -10.63 -16.00
N LYS A 473 -12.68 -9.54 -15.49
CA LYS A 473 -12.01 -8.24 -15.35
C LYS A 473 -11.28 -8.20 -14.02
N TYR A 474 -9.96 -8.34 -14.05
CA TYR A 474 -9.12 -8.20 -12.86
C TYR A 474 -9.09 -6.74 -12.39
N ARG A 475 -9.22 -6.53 -11.07
CA ARG A 475 -8.88 -5.26 -10.40
C ARG A 475 -7.95 -5.56 -9.24
N THR A 476 -7.11 -4.59 -8.88
CA THR A 476 -6.12 -4.74 -7.80
C THR A 476 -6.76 -4.89 -6.42
N ASP A 477 -7.98 -4.39 -6.25
CA ASP A 477 -8.78 -4.41 -5.02
C ASP A 477 -9.81 -5.56 -4.97
N SER A 478 -9.77 -6.50 -5.93
CA SER A 478 -10.77 -7.58 -6.01
C SER A 478 -10.63 -8.68 -4.95
N PHE A 479 -9.46 -8.80 -4.32
CA PHE A 479 -9.15 -9.89 -3.41
C PHE A 479 -8.67 -9.34 -2.07
N GLU A 480 -9.30 -9.81 -1.00
CA GLU A 480 -8.85 -9.55 0.36
C GLU A 480 -7.92 -10.66 0.84
N ASN A 481 -7.07 -10.36 1.84
CA ASN A 481 -6.18 -11.37 2.41
C ASN A 481 -6.96 -12.23 3.43
N PRO A 482 -7.24 -13.52 3.13
CA PRO A 482 -8.08 -14.36 4.00
C PRO A 482 -7.47 -14.55 5.40
N VAL A 483 -6.14 -14.59 5.50
CA VAL A 483 -5.44 -14.73 6.79
C VAL A 483 -5.65 -13.49 7.67
N LEU A 484 -5.61 -12.29 7.08
CA LEU A 484 -5.87 -11.06 7.83
C LEU A 484 -7.35 -10.95 8.18
N GLN A 485 -8.25 -11.21 7.24
CA GLN A 485 -9.69 -11.13 7.51
C GLN A 485 -10.09 -12.05 8.65
N GLN A 486 -9.68 -13.33 8.61
CA GLN A 486 -9.98 -14.25 9.71
C GLN A 486 -9.34 -13.83 11.03
N HIS A 487 -8.12 -13.27 10.99
CA HIS A 487 -7.46 -12.78 12.21
C HIS A 487 -8.25 -11.65 12.89
N PHE A 488 -8.69 -10.64 12.13
CA PHE A 488 -9.43 -9.51 12.69
C PHE A 488 -10.86 -9.87 13.08
N ARG A 489 -11.53 -10.77 12.35
CA ARG A 489 -12.84 -11.32 12.76
C ARG A 489 -12.76 -12.06 14.09
N ASN A 490 -11.68 -12.83 14.31
CA ASN A 490 -11.45 -13.47 15.60
C ASN A 490 -11.22 -12.44 16.73
N LEU A 491 -10.44 -11.39 16.47
CA LEU A 491 -10.20 -10.32 17.46
C LEU A 491 -11.47 -9.52 17.78
N GLU A 492 -12.30 -9.25 16.78
CA GLU A 492 -13.58 -8.57 16.94
C GLU A 492 -14.52 -9.37 17.83
N ALA A 493 -14.66 -10.67 17.57
CA ALA A 493 -15.48 -11.57 18.39
C ALA A 493 -14.99 -11.62 19.86
N LEU A 494 -13.67 -11.69 20.08
CA LEU A 494 -13.08 -11.66 21.41
C LEU A 494 -13.28 -10.31 22.11
N ALA A 495 -13.15 -9.20 21.40
CA ALA A 495 -13.31 -7.85 21.97
C ALA A 495 -14.77 -7.50 22.32
N LEU A 496 -15.73 -8.24 21.74
CA LEU A 496 -17.17 -8.08 21.95
C LEU A 496 -17.78 -9.23 22.78
N ASP A 497 -16.96 -10.12 23.32
CA ASP A 497 -17.38 -11.30 24.09
C ASP A 497 -18.43 -12.17 23.36
N MET A 498 -18.29 -12.30 22.03
CA MET A 498 -19.14 -13.15 21.21
C MET A 498 -18.80 -14.63 21.39
N MET A 499 -19.80 -15.51 21.30
CA MET A 499 -19.58 -16.96 21.46
C MET A 499 -18.74 -17.57 20.33
N GLU A 500 -18.95 -17.13 19.10
CA GLU A 500 -18.25 -17.65 17.92
C GLU A 500 -17.85 -16.53 16.97
N PRO A 501 -16.63 -16.56 16.39
CA PRO A 501 -16.22 -15.62 15.38
C PRO A 501 -16.86 -15.94 14.02
N GLU A 502 -17.22 -14.88 13.29
CA GLU A 502 -17.64 -14.99 11.90
C GLU A 502 -16.50 -15.59 11.04
N GLN A 503 -16.85 -16.56 10.19
CA GLN A 503 -15.90 -17.15 9.24
C GLN A 503 -15.79 -16.25 8.01
N ALA A 504 -14.58 -15.81 7.71
CA ALA A 504 -14.33 -15.02 6.52
C ALA A 504 -14.39 -15.91 5.26
N GLU A 505 -15.10 -15.46 4.23
CA GLU A 505 -15.11 -16.12 2.92
C GLU A 505 -13.75 -15.93 2.24
N ASP A 506 -13.13 -17.02 1.78
CA ASP A 506 -11.87 -16.95 1.03
C ASP A 506 -12.11 -16.66 -0.45
N LEU A 507 -12.04 -15.38 -0.80
CA LEU A 507 -12.19 -14.88 -2.17
C LEU A 507 -11.05 -15.34 -3.11
N THR A 508 -9.96 -15.90 -2.58
CA THR A 508 -8.83 -16.40 -3.40
C THR A 508 -9.07 -17.81 -3.94
N MET A 509 -10.04 -18.53 -3.37
CA MET A 509 -10.40 -19.87 -3.83
C MET A 509 -11.14 -19.83 -5.18
N PRO A 510 -10.73 -20.62 -6.18
CA PRO A 510 -11.44 -20.68 -7.45
C PRO A 510 -12.87 -21.19 -7.26
N LYS A 511 -13.83 -20.55 -7.92
CA LYS A 511 -15.24 -20.97 -7.94
C LYS A 511 -15.43 -22.21 -8.82
N ALA A 512 -14.95 -23.36 -8.33
CA ALA A 512 -14.80 -24.60 -9.10
C ALA A 512 -16.10 -25.05 -9.78
N GLU A 513 -17.23 -25.00 -9.07
CA GLU A 513 -18.54 -25.38 -9.63
C GLU A 513 -18.97 -24.46 -10.78
N GLU A 514 -18.81 -23.15 -10.61
CA GLU A 514 -19.13 -22.17 -11.65
C GLU A 514 -18.22 -22.32 -12.87
N MET A 515 -16.93 -22.55 -12.64
CA MET A 515 -15.95 -22.79 -13.70
C MET A 515 -16.31 -24.06 -14.49
N SER A 516 -16.59 -25.17 -13.79
CA SER A 516 -17.01 -26.43 -14.41
C SER A 516 -18.27 -26.26 -15.26
N ARG A 517 -19.29 -25.59 -14.71
CA ARG A 517 -20.54 -25.28 -15.42
C ARG A 517 -20.31 -24.41 -16.67
N ARG A 518 -19.41 -23.43 -16.61
CA ARG A 518 -19.10 -22.55 -17.75
C ARG A 518 -18.31 -23.26 -18.86
N LEU A 519 -17.46 -24.20 -18.48
CA LEU A 519 -16.59 -24.92 -19.41
C LEU A 519 -17.30 -26.11 -20.08
N GLY A 520 -18.21 -26.78 -19.37
CA GLY A 520 -18.95 -27.93 -19.90
C GLY A 520 -17.99 -28.99 -20.46
N ASN A 521 -18.20 -29.36 -21.73
CA ASN A 521 -17.44 -30.43 -22.38
C ASN A 521 -16.03 -30.01 -22.86
N LEU A 522 -15.71 -28.71 -22.87
CA LEU A 522 -14.43 -28.21 -23.38
C LEU A 522 -13.23 -28.80 -22.63
N VAL A 523 -13.39 -29.10 -21.34
CA VAL A 523 -12.35 -29.73 -20.53
C VAL A 523 -12.05 -31.14 -21.02
N GLU A 524 -13.08 -31.94 -21.30
CA GLU A 524 -12.91 -33.32 -21.76
C GLU A 524 -12.39 -33.36 -23.21
N GLU A 525 -12.88 -32.47 -24.07
CA GLU A 525 -12.34 -32.31 -25.43
C GLU A 525 -10.84 -31.95 -25.41
N PHE A 526 -10.43 -31.02 -24.55
CA PHE A 526 -9.02 -30.65 -24.42
C PHE A 526 -8.18 -31.80 -23.83
N LYS A 527 -8.70 -32.55 -22.85
CA LYS A 527 -8.03 -33.73 -22.30
C LYS A 527 -7.79 -34.79 -23.38
N GLN A 528 -8.78 -35.08 -24.22
CA GLN A 528 -8.65 -36.07 -25.31
C GLN A 528 -7.59 -35.67 -26.35
N LEU A 529 -7.37 -34.37 -26.56
CA LEU A 529 -6.37 -33.88 -27.51
C LEU A 529 -4.93 -33.88 -26.96
N VAL A 530 -4.76 -33.87 -25.63
CA VAL A 530 -3.44 -33.69 -24.98
C VAL A 530 -2.99 -34.93 -24.24
N TYR A 531 -3.87 -35.52 -23.43
CA TYR A 531 -3.52 -36.64 -22.56
C TYR A 531 -3.81 -37.96 -23.26
N PRO A 532 -2.81 -38.86 -23.34
CA PRO A 532 -3.05 -40.25 -23.73
C PRO A 532 -4.11 -40.91 -22.83
N PRO A 533 -4.87 -41.89 -23.33
CA PRO A 533 -5.95 -42.54 -22.57
C PRO A 533 -5.44 -43.33 -21.34
N ASP A 534 -4.15 -43.68 -21.30
CA ASP A 534 -3.46 -44.35 -20.20
C ASP A 534 -2.70 -43.37 -19.27
N TYR A 535 -2.85 -42.06 -19.50
CA TYR A 535 -2.22 -41.03 -18.70
C TYR A 535 -2.98 -40.83 -17.38
N ASP A 536 -2.31 -41.15 -16.27
CA ASP A 536 -2.77 -40.84 -14.92
C ASP A 536 -2.15 -39.49 -14.48
N PRO A 537 -2.95 -38.40 -14.41
CA PRO A 537 -2.46 -37.08 -14.02
C PRO A 537 -2.03 -37.00 -12.55
N ASP A 538 -2.46 -37.94 -11.69
CA ASP A 538 -2.18 -37.95 -10.24
C ASP A 538 -1.02 -38.89 -9.86
N ARG A 539 -0.46 -39.61 -10.84
CA ARG A 539 0.71 -40.47 -10.63
C ARG A 539 1.95 -39.60 -10.39
N ARG A 540 2.32 -39.41 -9.12
CA ARG A 540 3.57 -38.76 -8.73
C ARG A 540 4.75 -39.42 -9.43
N ALA A 541 5.46 -38.65 -10.27
CA ALA A 541 6.70 -39.10 -10.89
C ALA A 541 7.65 -39.63 -9.80
N VAL A 542 8.00 -40.91 -9.89
CA VAL A 542 8.96 -41.55 -8.98
C VAL A 542 10.28 -40.81 -9.12
N LYS A 543 10.68 -40.04 -8.09
CA LYS A 543 12.04 -39.49 -7.98
C LYS A 543 13.01 -40.66 -8.16
N ARG A 544 13.80 -40.65 -9.22
CA ARG A 544 14.98 -41.53 -9.34
C ARG A 544 15.80 -41.32 -8.07
N LYS A 545 15.88 -42.36 -7.22
CA LYS A 545 16.89 -42.43 -6.16
C LYS A 545 18.25 -42.30 -6.84
N GLN A 546 19.03 -41.28 -6.49
CA GLN A 546 20.48 -41.36 -6.62
C GLN A 546 20.90 -42.54 -5.74
N GLY A 547 21.32 -43.62 -6.39
CA GLY A 547 21.96 -44.73 -5.70
C GLY A 547 23.34 -44.28 -5.23
N ASP A 548 23.62 -44.53 -3.95
CA ASP A 548 24.98 -44.60 -3.42
C ASP A 548 25.78 -45.59 -4.25
N GLY A 549 26.82 -45.10 -4.93
CA GLY A 549 27.77 -45.90 -5.68
C GLY A 549 29.08 -45.97 -4.93
N ASP A 550 29.30 -47.07 -4.20
CA ASP A 550 30.63 -47.52 -3.82
C ASP A 550 31.32 -48.21 -5.03
N GLY A 551 32.64 -48.10 -5.07
CA GLY A 551 33.43 -48.05 -6.29
C GLY A 551 33.42 -49.30 -7.19
N GLN A 552 33.26 -49.06 -8.49
CA GLN A 552 33.85 -49.88 -9.54
C GLN A 552 34.27 -48.99 -10.74
N THR A 553 35.56 -49.09 -11.08
CA THR A 553 36.20 -48.43 -12.21
C THR A 553 35.62 -48.90 -13.54
N GLU A 554 34.77 -48.08 -14.17
CA GLU A 554 34.37 -48.24 -15.58
C GLU A 554 35.20 -47.34 -16.50
N LYS A 555 35.70 -47.94 -17.59
CA LYS A 555 36.53 -47.31 -18.62
C LYS A 555 35.83 -46.11 -19.25
N LYS A 556 36.54 -44.99 -19.40
CA LYS A 556 36.09 -43.80 -20.17
C LYS A 556 35.51 -44.23 -21.53
N PRO A 557 34.25 -43.88 -21.86
CA PRO A 557 33.73 -44.03 -23.21
C PRO A 557 34.41 -43.01 -24.12
N LYS A 558 34.80 -43.44 -25.32
CA LYS A 558 35.34 -42.60 -26.39
C LYS A 558 34.31 -41.53 -26.76
N THR A 559 34.69 -40.27 -26.68
CA THR A 559 33.88 -39.13 -27.10
C THR A 559 33.84 -39.09 -28.63
N GLU A 560 32.77 -39.60 -29.25
CA GLU A 560 32.48 -39.29 -30.64
C GLU A 560 31.94 -37.86 -30.73
N ILE A 561 32.64 -37.01 -31.48
CA ILE A 561 32.23 -35.62 -31.70
C ILE A 561 30.98 -35.63 -32.58
N SER A 562 29.90 -35.03 -32.07
CA SER A 562 28.63 -34.90 -32.79
C SER A 562 28.79 -34.09 -34.10
N ARG A 563 27.98 -34.40 -35.13
CA ARG A 563 27.96 -33.63 -36.40
C ARG A 563 27.71 -32.14 -36.19
N ASP A 564 26.95 -31.78 -35.16
CA ASP A 564 26.63 -30.38 -34.85
C ASP A 564 27.79 -29.67 -34.14
N GLU A 565 28.55 -30.38 -33.31
CA GLU A 565 29.79 -29.86 -32.73
C GLU A 565 30.84 -29.61 -33.83
N LEU A 566 30.99 -30.54 -34.78
CA LEU A 566 31.86 -30.37 -35.95
C LEU A 566 31.46 -29.15 -36.79
N ARG A 567 30.17 -28.96 -37.09
CA ARG A 567 29.68 -27.77 -37.80
C ARG A 567 29.96 -26.48 -37.04
N SER A 568 29.81 -26.49 -35.71
CA SER A 568 30.10 -25.32 -34.88
C SER A 568 31.58 -24.96 -34.86
N HIS A 569 32.48 -25.95 -34.91
CA HIS A 569 33.92 -25.75 -34.98
C HIS A 569 34.37 -25.24 -36.36
N VAL A 570 33.73 -25.72 -37.45
CA VAL A 570 33.97 -25.22 -38.82
C VAL A 570 33.57 -23.74 -38.91
N GLN A 571 32.40 -23.37 -38.41
CA GLN A 571 31.93 -21.98 -38.43
C GLN A 571 32.79 -21.05 -37.56
N LYS A 572 33.37 -21.55 -36.47
CA LYS A 572 34.22 -20.77 -35.57
C LYS A 572 35.69 -20.76 -35.97
N GLY A 573 36.09 -21.42 -37.07
CA GLY A 573 37.49 -21.48 -37.51
C GLY A 573 38.43 -22.16 -36.50
N THR A 574 37.91 -23.03 -35.63
CA THR A 574 38.67 -23.69 -34.53
C THR A 574 38.95 -25.16 -34.81
N LEU A 575 38.89 -25.59 -36.08
CA LEU A 575 39.21 -26.97 -36.42
C LEU A 575 40.69 -27.28 -36.20
N ASP A 576 41.57 -26.34 -36.54
CA ASP A 576 43.03 -26.52 -36.51
C ASP A 576 43.60 -26.65 -35.09
N SER A 577 42.83 -26.26 -34.06
CA SER A 577 43.23 -26.42 -32.66
C SER A 577 42.93 -27.81 -32.08
N LYS A 578 42.34 -28.74 -32.86
CA LYS A 578 42.17 -30.14 -32.44
C LYS A 578 43.33 -30.98 -32.96
N THR A 579 44.09 -31.59 -32.05
CA THR A 579 45.24 -32.47 -32.35
C THR A 579 44.85 -33.63 -33.28
N HIS A 580 45.79 -34.03 -34.14
CA HIS A 580 45.68 -35.06 -35.20
C HIS A 580 44.98 -36.37 -34.80
N PHE A 581 44.92 -36.69 -33.51
CA PHE A 581 44.27 -37.90 -32.98
C PHE A 581 42.75 -37.93 -33.22
N ASN A 582 42.10 -36.77 -33.40
CA ASN A 582 40.65 -36.67 -33.58
C ASN A 582 40.18 -36.70 -35.06
N MET A 583 41.09 -36.62 -36.05
CA MET A 583 40.71 -36.53 -37.47
C MET A 583 40.82 -37.85 -38.25
N SER A 584 41.43 -38.91 -37.69
CA SER A 584 41.78 -40.13 -38.43
C SER A 584 40.66 -41.19 -38.55
N LYS A 585 39.38 -40.84 -38.37
CA LYS A 585 38.28 -41.81 -38.51
C LYS A 585 37.13 -41.25 -39.34
N LYS A 586 37.32 -41.22 -40.66
CA LYS A 586 36.26 -41.25 -41.69
C LYS A 586 36.88 -41.35 -43.09
N THR A 587 37.48 -42.51 -43.36
CA THR A 587 37.71 -43.00 -44.72
C THR A 587 37.61 -44.52 -44.65
N GLU A 588 36.37 -44.99 -44.70
CA GLU A 588 35.89 -46.22 -45.33
C GLU A 588 34.36 -46.15 -45.41
#